data_AF-K2DD15-F1
#
_entry.id   AF-K2DD15-F1
#
_cell.length_a   1.000
_cell.length_b   1.000
_cell.length_c   1.000
_cell.angle_alpha   90.00
_cell.angle_beta   90.00
_cell.angle_gamma   90.00
#
_symmetry.space_group_name_H-M   'P 1'
#
loop_
_entity.id
_entity.type
_entity.pdbx_description
1 polymer ?
#
loop_
_entity_poly.entity_id
_entity_poly.type
_entity_poly.pdbx_seq_one_letter_code
_entity_poly.pdbx_strand_id
1 'polypeptide(L)'
;MRDTLSALVRFFASQKVEFVRPVNLDFWGFSEANDRIVFSVFFVRGGKLLGNRIIDAEFAAGLSQSELLAEVMIRFYDANLIPSAIY
;
A
#
# COMPACT_ATOMS: atom_id res chain seq x y z
N MET A 1 12.85 -1.88 -11.67
CA MET A 1 11.72 -1.44 -10.82
C MET A 1 10.96 -2.60 -10.20
N ARG A 2 10.53 -3.60 -11.00
CA ARG A 2 9.97 -4.89 -10.51
C ARG A 2 10.83 -5.56 -9.45
N ASP A 3 12.15 -5.56 -9.64
CA ASP A 3 13.10 -6.17 -8.71
C ASP A 3 13.18 -5.42 -7.38
N THR A 4 13.06 -4.10 -7.39
CA THR A 4 13.07 -3.26 -6.19
C THR A 4 11.82 -3.50 -5.35
N LEU A 5 10.63 -3.54 -5.99
CA LEU A 5 9.38 -3.84 -5.30
C LEU A 5 9.37 -5.27 -4.76
N SER A 6 9.89 -6.23 -5.54
CA SER A 6 10.04 -7.62 -5.11
C SER A 6 11.02 -7.76 -3.95
N ALA A 7 12.11 -6.99 -3.95
CA ALA A 7 13.06 -6.93 -2.85
C ALA A 7 12.43 -6.33 -1.58
N LEU A 8 11.61 -5.28 -1.72
CA LEU A 8 10.88 -4.67 -0.62
C LEU A 8 9.87 -5.66 0.00
N VAL A 9 9.09 -6.33 -0.84
CA VAL A 9 8.13 -7.36 -0.40
C VAL A 9 8.87 -8.51 0.29
N ARG A 10 9.98 -8.99 -0.28
CA ARG A 10 10.80 -10.04 0.35
C ARG A 10 11.44 -9.57 1.65
N PHE A 11 11.89 -8.33 1.75
CA PHE A 11 12.44 -7.75 2.98
C PHE A 11 11.38 -7.75 4.09
N PHE A 12 10.18 -7.26 3.78
CA PHE A 12 9.05 -7.27 4.71
C PHE A 12 8.53 -8.68 5.07
N ALA A 13 8.65 -9.65 4.16
CA ALA A 13 8.22 -11.03 4.40
C ALA A 13 9.28 -11.89 5.13
N SER A 14 10.57 -11.64 4.88
CA SER A 14 11.68 -12.41 5.45
C SER A 14 12.20 -11.86 6.78
N GLN A 15 11.92 -10.59 7.08
CA GLN A 15 12.29 -9.94 8.32
C GLN A 15 11.05 -9.49 9.07
N LYS A 16 11.01 -9.77 10.38
CA LYS A 16 9.99 -9.24 11.27
C LYS A 16 10.25 -7.73 11.42
N VAL A 17 9.63 -6.92 10.55
CA VAL A 17 9.72 -5.46 10.66
C VAL A 17 8.80 -5.03 11.80
N GLU A 18 9.41 -4.65 12.92
CA GLU A 18 8.72 -4.08 14.08
C GLU A 18 9.08 -2.60 14.19
N PHE A 19 8.07 -1.73 14.20
CA PHE A 19 8.26 -0.33 14.53
C PHE A 19 8.53 -0.21 16.02
N VAL A 20 9.49 0.66 16.39
CA VAL A 20 9.93 0.87 17.78
C VAL A 20 8.78 1.33 18.70
N ARG A 21 7.70 1.90 18.14
CA ARG A 21 6.46 2.23 18.86
C ARG A 21 5.29 1.47 18.28
N PRO A 22 4.38 0.91 19.12
CA PRO A 22 3.15 0.30 18.64
C PRO A 22 2.26 1.39 18.02
N VAL A 23 2.15 1.36 16.70
CA VAL A 23 1.32 2.27 15.91
C VAL A 23 0.43 1.47 14.98
N ASN A 24 -0.75 2.03 14.67
CA ASN A 24 -1.68 1.51 13.68
C ASN A 24 -1.68 2.47 12.50
N LEU A 25 -1.10 2.06 11.37
CA LEU A 25 -0.89 2.92 10.19
C LEU A 25 -1.06 2.11 8.90
N ASP A 26 -1.52 2.79 7.86
CA ASP A 26 -1.58 2.27 6.50
C ASP A 26 -0.64 3.09 5.64
N PHE A 27 0.39 2.43 5.08
CA PHE A 27 1.38 3.07 4.23
C PHE A 27 1.00 2.87 2.76
N TRP A 28 0.63 3.95 2.11
CA TRP A 28 0.39 3.98 0.67
C TRP A 28 1.65 4.38 -0.07
N GLY A 29 1.99 3.62 -1.10
CA GLY A 29 3.03 3.93 -2.07
C GLY A 29 2.52 3.66 -3.47
N PHE A 30 3.05 4.37 -4.45
CA PHE A 30 2.70 4.17 -5.85
C PHE A 30 3.92 4.19 -6.75
N SER A 31 3.74 3.63 -7.93
CA SER A 31 4.74 3.58 -8.99
C SER A 31 4.02 3.74 -10.31
N GLU A 32 4.54 4.61 -11.17
CA GLU A 32 4.00 4.82 -12.51
C GLU A 32 4.99 4.37 -13.59
N ALA A 33 4.46 3.83 -14.69
CA ALA A 33 5.23 3.50 -15.88
C ALA A 33 4.29 3.51 -17.09
N ASN A 34 4.64 4.30 -18.12
CA ASN A 34 3.79 4.53 -19.29
C ASN A 34 2.40 5.02 -18.85
N ASP A 35 1.32 4.36 -19.29
CA ASP A 35 -0.07 4.69 -18.98
C ASP A 35 -0.64 3.85 -17.82
N ARG A 36 0.23 3.32 -16.97
CA ARG A 36 -0.12 2.43 -15.86
C ARG A 36 0.41 3.00 -14.55
N ILE A 37 -0.41 2.89 -13.52
CA ILE A 37 -0.02 3.18 -12.15
C ILE A 37 -0.34 1.98 -11.27
N VAL A 38 0.61 1.64 -10.41
CA VAL A 38 0.45 0.58 -9.42
C VAL A 38 0.47 1.22 -8.06
N PHE A 39 -0.61 1.05 -7.32
CA PHE A 39 -0.69 1.40 -5.90
C PHE A 39 -0.37 0.18 -5.05
N SER A 40 0.30 0.41 -3.93
CA SER A 40 0.55 -0.59 -2.89
C SER A 40 0.18 0.02 -1.55
N VAL A 41 -0.50 -0.77 -0.73
CA VAL A 41 -0.81 -0.41 0.65
C VAL A 41 -0.28 -1.48 1.58
N PHE A 42 0.45 -1.07 2.61
CA PHE A 42 0.96 -1.92 3.68
C PHE A 42 0.22 -1.60 4.98
N PHE A 43 -0.31 -2.64 5.64
CA PHE A 43 -1.07 -2.48 6.88
C PHE A 43 -0.17 -2.77 8.07
N VAL A 44 0.02 -1.80 8.95
CA VAL A 44 0.79 -1.95 10.18
C VAL A 44 -0.14 -1.83 11.37
N ARG A 45 -0.17 -2.83 12.26
CA ARG A 45 -0.92 -2.77 13.53
C ARG A 45 -0.06 -3.20 14.70
N GLY A 46 -0.13 -2.45 15.80
CA GLY A 46 0.75 -2.65 16.95
C GLY A 46 2.24 -2.60 16.58
N GLY A 47 2.58 -1.86 15.52
CA GLY A 47 3.94 -1.80 14.98
C GLY A 47 4.38 -3.02 14.15
N LYS A 48 3.49 -3.96 13.83
CA LYS A 48 3.79 -5.14 13.01
C LYS A 48 3.11 -5.03 11.64
N LEU A 49 3.83 -5.41 10.58
CA LEU A 49 3.23 -5.54 9.25
C LEU A 49 2.27 -6.74 9.21
N LEU A 50 1.01 -6.49 8.88
CA LEU A 50 -0.02 -7.52 8.75
C LEU A 50 -0.09 -8.11 7.34
N GLY A 51 0.28 -7.30 6.35
CA GLY A 51 0.26 -7.69 4.95
C GLY A 51 0.17 -6.48 4.04
N ASN A 52 0.02 -6.75 2.75
CA ASN A 52 -0.10 -5.73 1.73
C ASN A 52 -1.20 -6.04 0.72
N ARG A 53 -1.61 -5.02 -0.03
CA ARG A 53 -2.41 -5.14 -1.26
C ARG A 53 -1.75 -4.35 -2.37
N ILE A 54 -1.94 -4.83 -3.59
CA ILE A 54 -1.46 -4.19 -4.82
C ILE A 54 -2.68 -3.95 -5.69
N ILE A 55 -2.79 -2.75 -6.23
CA ILE A 55 -3.89 -2.32 -7.09
C ILE A 55 -3.25 -1.79 -8.38
N ASP A 56 -3.57 -2.43 -9.50
CA ASP A 56 -3.17 -1.98 -10.85
C ASP A 56 -4.31 -1.14 -11.42
N ALA A 57 -3.99 0.06 -11.88
CA ALA A 57 -4.94 0.96 -12.51
C ALA A 57 -4.34 1.56 -13.79
N GLU A 58 -5.22 1.84 -14.74
CA GLU A 58 -4.86 2.64 -15.91
C GLU A 58 -4.81 4.11 -15.51
N PHE A 59 -3.75 4.79 -15.92
CA PHE A 59 -3.57 6.21 -15.67
C PHE A 59 -4.30 7.00 -16.77
N ALA A 60 -5.55 7.37 -16.51
CA ALA A 60 -6.33 8.15 -17.46
C ALA A 60 -5.71 9.55 -17.65
N ALA A 61 -5.50 9.95 -18.90
CA ALA A 61 -4.95 11.26 -19.23
C ALA A 61 -5.82 12.37 -18.63
N GLY A 62 -5.21 13.25 -17.82
CA GLY A 62 -5.86 14.44 -17.26
C GLY A 62 -6.17 14.38 -15.77
N LEU A 63 -5.96 13.25 -15.08
CA LEU A 63 -6.03 13.18 -13.62
C LEU A 63 -4.63 13.39 -13.01
N SER A 64 -4.57 14.16 -11.92
CA SER A 64 -3.36 14.20 -11.09
C SER A 64 -3.20 12.91 -10.30
N GLN A 65 -1.96 12.55 -9.97
CA GLN A 65 -1.67 11.39 -9.12
C GLN A 65 -2.40 11.45 -7.77
N SER A 66 -2.52 12.66 -7.19
CA SER A 66 -3.22 12.89 -5.93
C SER A 66 -4.71 12.60 -6.02
N GLU A 67 -5.37 12.99 -7.11
CA GLU A 67 -6.80 12.73 -7.33
C GLU A 67 -7.04 11.23 -7.51
N LEU A 68 -6.21 10.57 -8.31
CA LEU A 68 -6.31 9.14 -8.54
C LEU A 68 -6.05 8.33 -7.27
N LEU A 69 -5.06 8.73 -6.46
CA LEU A 69 -4.83 8.11 -5.16
C LEU A 69 -6.04 8.27 -4.23
N ALA A 70 -6.63 9.46 -4.15
CA ALA A 70 -7.81 9.71 -3.33
C ALA A 70 -8.99 8.82 -3.75
N GLU A 71 -9.26 8.73 -5.06
CA GLU A 71 -10.32 7.87 -5.60
C GLU A 71 -10.08 6.39 -5.28
N VAL A 72 -8.84 5.92 -5.48
CA VAL A 72 -8.46 4.54 -5.17
C VAL A 72 -8.60 4.24 -3.68
N MET A 73 -8.16 5.15 -2.81
CA MET A 73 -8.29 4.99 -1.36
C MET A 73 -9.75 4.87 -0.94
N ILE A 74 -10.62 5.77 -1.40
CA ILE A 74 -12.06 5.75 -1.06
C ILE A 74 -12.66 4.40 -1.43
N ARG A 75 -12.51 3.98 -2.70
CA ARG A 75 -13.05 2.70 -3.17
C ARG A 75 -12.47 1.51 -2.43
N PHE A 76 -11.18 1.56 -2.11
CA PHE A 76 -10.50 0.49 -1.41
C PHE A 76 -11.03 0.31 0.01
N TYR A 77 -11.17 1.38 0.79
CA TYR A 77 -11.67 1.31 2.17
C TYR A 77 -13.16 1.02 2.23
N ASP A 78 -13.95 1.42 1.23
CA ASP A 78 -15.37 1.04 1.13
C ASP A 78 -15.53 -0.47 0.87
N ALA A 79 -14.65 -1.06 0.07
CA ALA A 79 -14.74 -2.47 -0.32
C ALA A 79 -14.02 -3.44 0.64
N ASN A 80 -13.15 -2.95 1.52
CA ASN A 80 -12.28 -3.80 2.35
C ASN A 80 -12.42 -3.45 3.83
N LEU A 81 -12.82 -4.44 4.64
CA LEU A 81 -12.75 -4.36 6.08
C LEU A 81 -11.31 -4.54 6.55
N ILE A 82 -10.70 -3.47 7.03
CA ILE A 82 -9.33 -3.48 7.56
C ILE A 82 -9.40 -3.34 9.08
N PRO A 83 -8.90 -4.34 9.85
CA PRO A 83 -8.90 -4.25 11.30
C PRO A 83 -8.19 -2.97 11.77
N SER A 84 -8.77 -2.23 12.70
CA SER A 84 -8.16 -1.01 13.26
C SER A 84 -7.04 -1.31 14.27
N ALA A 85 -7.03 -2.52 14.84
CA ALA A 85 -6.03 -3.02 15.77
C ALA A 85 -5.98 -4.56 15.76
N ILE A 86 -4.89 -5.13 16.29
CA ILE A 86 -4.84 -6.53 16.73
C ILE A 86 -4.57 -6.51 18.23
N TYR A 87 -5.37 -7.25 19.01
CA TYR A 87 -5.20 -7.46 20.45
C TYR A 87 -4.35 -8.69 20.72
#